data_AF-A0A7W8E873-F1
#
_entry.id   AF-A0A7W8E873-F1
#
_cell.length_a   1.000
_cell.length_b   1.000
_cell.length_c   1.000
_cell.angle_alpha   90.00
_cell.angle_beta   90.00
_cell.angle_gamma   90.00
#
_symmetry.space_group_name_H-M   'P 1'
#
loop_
_entity.id
_entity.type
_entity.pdbx_description
1 polymer ?
#
loop_
_entity_poly.entity_id
_entity_poly.type
_entity_poly.pdbx_seq_one_letter_code
_entity_poly.pdbx_strand_id
1 'polypeptide(L)' 'MLQIYATTLKALIHQQFGDGIISAINFRRDITKIDAPEGGSRAVITLDGKFLPVKPYRS' A
#
# COMPACT_ATOMS: atom_id res chain seq x y z
N MET A 1 6.64 6.45 8.83
CA MET A 1 6.62 5.85 7.47
C MET A 1 5.69 6.61 6.52
N LEU A 2 4.41 6.77 6.83
CA LEU A 2 3.47 7.44 5.92
C LEU A 2 3.89 8.88 5.56
N GLN A 3 4.32 9.69 6.53
CA GLN A 3 4.77 11.08 6.27
C GLN A 3 5.94 11.18 5.28
N ILE A 4 6.79 10.15 5.20
CA ILE A 4 7.98 10.15 4.33
C ILE A 4 7.68 9.53 2.96
N TYR A 5 6.88 8.46 2.92
CA TYR A 5 6.66 7.67 1.70
C TYR A 5 5.28 7.85 1.05
N ALA A 6 4.36 8.64 1.62
CA ALA A 6 3.01 8.80 1.07
C ALA A 6 3.00 9.30 -0.37
N THR A 7 3.82 10.29 -0.69
CA THR A 7 3.93 10.85 -2.05
C THR A 7 4.50 9.82 -3.03
N THR A 8 5.52 9.06 -2.62
CA THR A 8 6.10 7.98 -3.42
C THR A 8 5.10 6.87 -3.68
N LEU A 9 4.36 6.42 -2.64
CA LEU A 9 3.32 5.41 -2.78
C LEU A 9 2.23 5.88 -3.75
N LYS A 10 1.76 7.14 -3.63
CA LYS A 10 0.80 7.72 -4.57
C LYS A 10 1.30 7.68 -6.01
N ALA A 11 2.54 8.13 -6.25
CA ALA A 11 3.12 8.16 -7.58
C ALA A 11 3.24 6.75 -8.18
N LEU A 12 3.71 5.78 -7.41
CA LEU A 12 3.85 4.39 -7.86
C LEU A 12 2.49 3.73 -8.14
N ILE A 13 1.48 3.96 -7.30
CA ILE A 13 0.12 3.46 -7.55
C ILE A 13 -0.42 4.03 -8.86
N HIS A 14 -0.28 5.34 -9.07
CA HIS A 14 -0.76 5.98 -10.29
C HIS A 14 0.01 5.50 -11.54
N GLN A 15 1.32 5.25 -11.42
CA GLN A 15 2.14 4.73 -12.51
C GLN A 15 1.76 3.28 -12.88
N GLN A 16 1.49 2.43 -11.88
CA GLN A 16 1.27 1.00 -12.11
C GLN A 16 -0.20 0.62 -12.37
N PHE A 17 -1.15 1.34 -11.74
CA PHE A 17 -2.58 1.00 -11.78
C PHE A 17 -3.45 2.09 -12.42
N GLY A 18 -2.97 3.33 -12.52
CA GLY A 18 -3.71 4.49 -13.00
C GLY A 18 -4.34 5.33 -11.88
N ASP A 19 -5.13 6.33 -12.29
CA ASP A 19 -5.75 7.27 -11.34
C ASP A 19 -6.83 6.58 -10.51
N GLY A 20 -6.68 6.63 -9.18
CA GLY A 20 -7.47 5.80 -8.28
C GLY A 20 -6.90 5.72 -6.88
N ILE A 21 -7.47 4.81 -6.09
CA ILE A 21 -7.01 4.54 -4.72
C ILE A 21 -6.81 3.05 -4.50
N ILE A 22 -6.00 2.73 -3.50
CA ILE A 22 -5.97 1.41 -2.88
C ILE A 22 -6.97 1.44 -1.72
N SER A 23 -7.99 0.58 -1.77
CA SER A 23 -9.06 0.57 -0.77
C SER A 23 -8.52 0.21 0.62
N ALA A 24 -8.99 0.95 1.64
CA ALA A 24 -8.79 0.59 3.05
C ALA A 24 -9.97 -0.20 3.65
N ILE A 25 -11.04 -0.44 2.87
CA ILE A 25 -12.23 -1.21 3.28
C ILE A 25 -12.17 -2.62 2.69
N ASN A 26 -12.00 -2.74 1.37
CA ASN A 26 -11.71 -4.01 0.71
C ASN A 26 -10.21 -4.28 0.81
N PHE A 27 -9.80 -4.66 2.02
CA PHE A 27 -8.43 -4.60 2.47
C PHE A 27 -8.12 -5.71 3.48
N ARG A 28 -6.91 -6.26 3.41
CA ARG A 28 -6.36 -7.21 4.39
C ARG A 28 -5.01 -6.70 4.89
N ARG A 29 -4.70 -7.05 6.14
CA ARG A 29 -3.44 -6.71 6.79
C ARG A 29 -2.88 -7.93 7.50
N ASP A 30 -1.57 -8.07 7.39
CA ASP A 30 -0.82 -9.06 8.15
C ASP A 30 0.46 -8.46 8.72
N ILE A 31 0.88 -8.97 9.88
CA ILE A 31 2.15 -8.63 10.50
C ILE A 31 2.85 -9.93 10.89
N THR A 32 3.97 -10.19 10.23
CA THR A 32 4.80 -11.37 10.49
C THR A 32 6.13 -10.95 11.10
N LYS A 33 6.52 -11.58 12.21
CA LYS A 33 7.84 -11.43 12.80
C LYS A 33 8.82 -12.36 12.09
N ILE A 34 9.97 -11.83 11.68
CA ILE A 34 11.07 -12.60 11.09
C ILE A 34 12.35 -12.34 11.88
N ASP A 35 13.27 -13.30 11.87
CA ASP A 35 14.60 -13.09 12.43
C ASP A 35 15.47 -12.26 11.47
N ALA A 36 16.24 -11.33 12.02
CA ALA A 36 17.11 -10.47 11.24
C ALA A 36 18.46 -11.17 10.97
N PRO A 37 19.02 -11.08 9.75
CA PRO A 37 20.36 -11.61 9.44
C PRO A 37 21.46 -11.07 10.37
N GLU A 38 21.33 -9.82 10.78
CA GLU A 38 22.23 -9.11 11.70
C GLU A 38 22.00 -9.43 13.19
N GLY A 39 21.05 -10.30 13.51
CA GLY A 39 20.59 -10.59 14.87
C GLY A 39 19.42 -9.70 15.31
N GLY A 40 18.59 -10.23 16.21
CA GLY A 40 17.33 -9.59 16.60
C GLY A 40 16.17 -9.93 15.66
N SER A 41 15.11 -9.12 15.66
CA SER A 41 13.88 -9.42 14.92
C SER A 41 13.40 -8.24 14.09
N ARG A 42 12.85 -8.54 12.91
CA ARG A 42 12.16 -7.58 12.04
C ARG A 42 10.67 -7.90 11.98
N ALA A 43 9.87 -6.89 11.68
CA ALA A 43 8.46 -7.05 11.36
C ALA A 43 8.26 -6.81 9.86
N VAL A 44 7.62 -7.76 9.19
CA VAL A 44 7.10 -7.61 7.83
C VAL A 44 5.63 -7.23 7.96
N ILE A 45 5.27 -6.06 7.44
CA ILE A 45 3.89 -5.59 7.42
C ILE A 45 3.42 -5.66 5.98
N THR A 46 2.41 -6.49 5.72
CA THR A 46 1.78 -6.62 4.41
C THR A 46 0.46 -5.87 4.41
N LEU A 47 0.29 -4.97 3.44
CA LEU A 47 -0.92 -4.20 3.20
C LEU A 47 -1.47 -4.61 1.82
N ASP A 48 -2.59 -5.33 1.80
CA ASP A 48 -3.21 -5.86 0.59
C ASP A 48 -4.58 -5.21 0.38
N GLY A 49 -4.66 -4.28 -0.57
CA GLY A 49 -5.88 -3.53 -0.87
C GLY A 49 -6.29 -3.59 -2.32
N LYS A 50 -7.60 -3.71 -2.54
CA LYS A 50 -8.17 -3.67 -3.88
C LYS A 50 -7.99 -2.28 -4.49
N PHE A 51 -7.43 -2.20 -5.70
CA PHE A 51 -7.40 -0.97 -6.49
C PHE A 51 -8.81 -0.59 -6.96
N LEU A 52 -9.16 0.68 -6.78
CA LEU A 52 -10.44 1.27 -7.20
C LEU A 52 -10.14 2.46 -8.13
N PRO A 53 -10.43 2.37 -9.43
CA PRO A 53 -10.16 3.44 -10.37
C PRO A 53 -11.12 4.61 -10.15
N VAL A 54 -10.60 5.84 -10.22
CA VAL A 54 -11.43 7.04 -10.32
C VAL A 54 -11.81 7.22 -11.78
N LYS A 55 -13.11 7.31 -12.05
CA LYS A 55 -13.64 7.58 -13.39
C LYS A 55 -14.24 8.98 -13.42
N PRO A 56 -14.01 9.77 -14.48
CA PRO A 56 -14.71 11.03 -14.67
C PRO A 56 -16.22 10.79 -14.63
N TYR A 57 -16.94 11.55 -13.82
CA TYR A 57 -18.39 11.54 -13.84
C TYR A 57 -18.86 12.14 -15.17
N ARG A 58 -19.56 11.35 -15.98
CA ARG A 58 -20.27 11.84 -17.17
C ARG A 58 -21.76 11.86 -16.83
N SER A 59 -22.36 13.06 -16.87
CA SER A 59 -23.80 13.29 -16.82
C SER A 59 -24.46 12.91 -18.15
#